data_AF-A0A852XGN3-F1
#
_entry.id   AF-A0A852XGN3-F1
#
_cell.length_a   1.000
_cell.length_b   1.000
_cell.length_c   1.000
_cell.angle_alpha   90.00
_cell.angle_beta   90.00
_cell.angle_gamma   90.00
#
_symmetry.space_group_name_H-M   'P 1'
#
loop_
_entity.id
_entity.type
_entity.pdbx_description
1 polymer ?
#
loop_
_entity_poly.entity_id
_entity_poly.type
_entity_poly.pdbx_seq_one_letter_code
_entity_poly.pdbx_strand_id
1 'polypeptide(L)'
;MQPRKEPLLSLLISFLVPGVGSMINGDVSAGVGILVGYGLSIVFMVCFSWFFFIGFLALPVMLGFWGYGMYDAYQGAVRANQRAGYPF
;
A
#
# COMPACT_ATOMS: atom_id res chain seq x y z
N MET A 1 7.65 -24.98 0.31
CA MET A 1 8.45 -23.77 -0.01
C MET A 1 7.49 -22.74 -0.57
N GLN A 2 7.51 -21.51 -0.06
CA GLN A 2 6.71 -20.43 -0.64
C GLN A 2 7.26 -20.12 -2.05
N PRO A 3 6.41 -19.90 -3.06
CA PRO A 3 6.87 -19.51 -4.40
C PRO A 3 7.58 -18.14 -4.34
N ARG A 4 8.60 -17.95 -5.18
CA ARG A 4 9.30 -16.66 -5.33
C ARG A 4 8.27 -15.57 -5.64
N LYS A 5 8.35 -14.46 -4.90
CA LYS A 5 7.55 -13.26 -5.13
C LYS A 5 8.29 -12.36 -6.10
N GLU A 6 7.56 -11.69 -7.00
CA GLU A 6 8.13 -10.72 -7.92
C GLU A 6 7.94 -9.30 -7.34
N PRO A 7 8.99 -8.63 -6.82
CA PRO A 7 8.84 -7.36 -6.11
C PRO A 7 8.22 -6.25 -6.96
N LEU A 8 8.57 -6.23 -8.25
CA LEU A 8 8.01 -5.27 -9.19
C LEU A 8 6.52 -5.52 -9.43
N LEU A 9 6.10 -6.78 -9.50
CA LEU A 9 4.68 -7.12 -9.64
C LEU A 9 3.90 -6.69 -8.39
N SER A 10 4.42 -6.99 -7.20
CA SER A 10 3.79 -6.55 -5.94
C SER A 10 3.68 -5.03 -5.85
N LEU A 11 4.71 -4.31 -6.29
CA LEU A 11 4.68 -2.84 -6.39
C LEU A 11 3.61 -2.37 -7.38
N LEU A 12 3.56 -2.93 -8.59
CA LEU A 12 2.58 -2.55 -9.62
C LEU A 12 1.14 -2.79 -9.15
N ILE A 13 0.91 -3.86 -8.41
CA ILE A 13 -0.40 -4.12 -7.81
C ILE A 13 -0.73 -3.07 -6.76
N SER A 14 0.21 -2.71 -5.88
CA SER A 14 0.02 -1.62 -4.91
C SER A 14 -0.10 -0.23 -5.56
N PHE A 15 0.50 -0.02 -6.73
CA PHE A 15 0.33 1.21 -7.50
C PHE A 15 -1.13 1.37 -7.96
N LEU A 16 -1.74 0.28 -8.43
CA LEU A 16 -3.17 0.27 -8.81
C LEU A 16 -4.09 0.38 -7.60
N VAL A 17 -3.83 -0.42 -6.56
CA VAL A 17 -4.63 -0.45 -5.33
C VAL A 17 -3.70 -0.57 -4.13
N PRO A 18 -3.48 0.52 -3.37
CA PRO A 18 -2.51 0.53 -2.28
C PRO A 18 -2.84 -0.51 -1.21
N GLY A 19 -1.80 -1.21 -0.75
CA GLY A 19 -1.88 -2.27 0.26
C GLY A 19 -2.14 -3.67 -0.31
N VAL A 20 -2.63 -3.81 -1.54
CA VAL A 20 -2.92 -5.12 -2.14
C VAL A 20 -1.64 -5.92 -2.42
N GLY A 21 -0.57 -5.26 -2.87
CA GLY A 21 0.73 -5.93 -3.07
C GLY A 21 1.27 -6.54 -1.77
N SER A 22 1.14 -5.83 -0.64
CA SER A 22 1.54 -6.33 0.68
C SER A 22 0.72 -7.54 1.12
N MET A 23 -0.59 -7.56 0.85
CA MET A 23 -1.45 -8.72 1.15
C MET A 23 -1.03 -9.97 0.35
N ILE A 24 -0.66 -9.81 -0.92
CA ILE A 24 -0.18 -10.92 -1.78
C ILE A 24 1.17 -11.47 -1.33
N ASN A 25 2.01 -10.62 -0.72
CA ASN A 25 3.29 -11.03 -0.13
C ASN A 25 3.13 -11.80 1.18
N GLY A 26 1.94 -11.78 1.79
CA GLY A 26 1.65 -12.42 3.08
C GLY A 26 1.56 -11.45 4.26
N ASP A 27 1.87 -10.16 4.06
CA ASP A 27 1.77 -9.10 5.08
C ASP A 27 0.35 -8.49 5.06
N VAL A 28 -0.66 -9.32 5.35
CA VAL A 28 -2.08 -8.95 5.22
C VAL A 28 -2.47 -7.80 6.15
N SER A 29 -2.03 -7.81 7.40
CA SER A 29 -2.35 -6.76 8.37
C SER A 29 -1.83 -5.39 7.94
N ALA A 30 -0.60 -5.34 7.40
CA ALA A 30 -0.01 -4.11 6.85
C ALA A 30 -0.81 -3.64 5.63
N GLY A 31 -1.10 -4.56 4.69
CA GLY A 31 -1.87 -4.25 3.49
C GLY A 31 -3.27 -3.73 3.77
N VAL A 32 -4.00 -4.33 4.71
CA VAL A 32 -5.32 -3.86 5.15
C VAL A 32 -5.21 -2.48 5.81
N GLY A 33 -4.22 -2.26 6.68
CA GLY A 33 -4.00 -0.96 7.31
C GLY A 33 -3.76 0.16 6.29
N ILE A 34 -2.96 -0.12 5.26
CA ILE A 34 -2.69 0.81 4.15
C ILE A 34 -3.97 1.09 3.36
N LEU A 35 -4.72 0.05 2.97
CA LEU A 35 -5.94 0.19 2.19
C LEU A 35 -7.01 0.97 2.94
N VAL A 36 -7.20 0.69 4.23
CA VAL A 36 -8.14 1.42 5.09
C VAL A 36 -7.69 2.87 5.26
N GLY A 37 -6.41 3.12 5.53
CA GLY A 37 -5.88 4.49 5.64
C GLY A 37 -6.08 5.31 4.35
N TYR A 38 -5.82 4.70 3.19
CA TYR A 38 -6.08 5.30 1.89
C TYR A 38 -7.57 5.60 1.67
N GLY A 39 -8.44 4.62 1.96
CA GLY A 39 -9.89 4.78 1.84
C GLY A 39 -10.45 5.86 2.75
N LEU A 40 -10.02 5.92 4.02
CA LEU A 40 -10.41 6.97 4.97
C LEU A 40 -9.95 8.35 4.51
N SER A 41 -8.77 8.45 3.89
CA SER A 41 -8.27 9.70 3.32
C SER A 41 -9.15 10.20 2.17
N ILE A 42 -9.61 9.29 1.30
CA ILE A 42 -10.57 9.64 0.23
C ILE A 42 -11.90 10.08 0.82
N VAL A 43 -12.45 9.33 1.78
CA VAL A 43 -13.73 9.67 2.43
C VAL A 43 -13.64 11.04 3.09
N PHE A 44 -12.55 11.33 3.81
CA PHE A 44 -12.32 12.63 4.41
C PHE A 44 -12.23 13.74 3.34
N MET A 45 -11.47 13.51 2.28
CA MET A 45 -11.35 14.48 1.18
C MET A 45 -12.72 14.80 0.59
N VAL A 46 -13.51 13.79 0.20
CA VAL A 46 -14.82 13.98 -0.44
C VAL A 46 -15.82 14.65 0.49
N CYS A 47 -15.95 14.18 1.74
CA CYS A 47 -16.95 14.68 2.67
C CYS A 47 -16.66 16.11 3.17
N PHE A 48 -15.39 16.47 3.33
CA PHE A 48 -15.01 17.75 3.96
C PHE A 48 -14.49 18.80 2.97
N SER A 49 -14.32 18.49 1.68
CA SER A 49 -13.88 19.48 0.68
C SER A 49 -14.85 20.66 0.52
N TRP A 50 -16.15 20.44 0.76
CA TRP A 50 -17.16 21.50 0.70
C TRP A 50 -17.06 22.51 1.86
N PHE A 51 -16.41 22.13 2.97
CA PHE A 51 -16.25 22.98 4.14
C PHE A 51 -14.90 23.70 4.07
N PHE A 52 -14.88 24.90 3.47
CA PHE A 52 -13.68 25.73 3.36
C PHE A 52 -12.45 25.03 2.77
N PHE A 53 -12.64 24.06 1.86
CA PHE A 53 -11.56 23.27 1.26
C PHE A 53 -10.71 22.47 2.27
N ILE A 54 -11.18 22.24 3.50
CA ILE A 54 -10.42 21.50 4.51
C ILE A 54 -10.15 20.05 4.10
N GLY A 55 -11.02 19.47 3.26
CA GLY A 55 -10.80 18.14 2.67
C GLY A 55 -9.49 18.01 1.88
N PHE A 56 -8.94 19.08 1.33
CA PHE A 56 -7.67 19.04 0.59
C PHE A 56 -6.46 18.73 1.48
N LEU A 57 -6.57 18.90 2.81
CA LEU A 57 -5.55 18.44 3.76
C LEU A 57 -5.38 16.91 3.75
N ALA A 58 -6.37 16.15 3.26
CA ALA A 58 -6.24 14.70 3.12
C ALA A 58 -5.43 14.28 1.88
N LEU A 59 -5.15 15.17 0.91
CA LEU A 59 -4.32 14.83 -0.25
C LEU A 59 -2.91 14.35 0.12
N PRO A 60 -2.11 15.06 0.93
CA PRO A 60 -0.79 14.57 1.33
C PRO A 60 -0.86 13.26 2.11
N VAL A 61 -1.90 13.06 2.91
CA VAL A 61 -2.12 11.80 3.67
C VAL A 61 -2.44 10.66 2.71
N MET A 62 -3.33 10.89 1.75
CA MET A 62 -3.70 9.93 0.70
C MET A 62 -2.47 9.52 -0.13
N LEU A 63 -1.69 10.51 -0.59
CA LEU A 63 -0.44 10.25 -1.32
C LEU A 63 0.60 9.53 -0.45
N GLY A 64 0.62 9.82 0.85
CA GLY A 64 1.44 9.10 1.83
C GLY A 64 1.09 7.62 1.92
N PHE A 65 -0.19 7.28 2.12
CA PHE A 65 -0.63 5.88 2.13
C PHE A 65 -0.41 5.18 0.79
N TRP A 66 -0.63 5.87 -0.33
CA TRP A 66 -0.41 5.31 -1.65
C TRP A 66 1.07 5.03 -1.92
N GLY A 67 1.94 6.02 -1.69
CA GLY A 67 3.39 5.89 -1.82
C GLY A 67 3.97 4.84 -0.88
N TYR A 68 3.56 4.87 0.39
CA TYR A 68 3.96 3.88 1.38
C TYR A 68 3.48 2.47 1.01
N GLY A 69 2.28 2.34 0.45
CA GLY A 69 1.76 1.05 -0.01
C GLY A 69 2.57 0.40 -1.13
N MET A 70 3.14 1.21 -2.03
CA MET A 70 4.09 0.73 -3.04
C MET A 70 5.41 0.29 -2.42
N TYR A 71 5.96 1.11 -1.52
CA TYR A 71 7.21 0.82 -0.82
C TYR A 71 7.11 -0.46 0.02
N ASP A 72 6.05 -0.60 0.82
CA ASP A 72 5.84 -1.75 1.68
C ASP A 72 5.59 -3.03 0.86
N ALA A 73 4.88 -2.95 -0.26
CA ALA A 73 4.70 -4.10 -1.15
C ALA A 73 5.99 -4.54 -1.83
N TYR A 74 6.83 -3.59 -2.27
CA TYR A 74 8.13 -3.95 -2.83
C TYR A 74 9.04 -4.61 -1.78
N GLN A 75 9.21 -3.95 -0.63
CA GLN A 75 10.06 -4.46 0.43
C GLN A 75 9.51 -5.74 1.07
N GLY A 76 8.19 -5.88 1.17
CA GLY A 76 7.52 -7.09 1.63
C GLY A 76 7.87 -8.30 0.74
N ALA A 77 7.87 -8.13 -0.57
CA ALA A 77 8.25 -9.18 -1.52
C ALA A 77 9.74 -9.55 -1.38
N VAL A 78 10.62 -8.56 -1.26
CA VAL A 78 12.06 -8.77 -1.03
C VAL A 78 12.31 -9.52 0.28
N ARG A 79 11.69 -9.08 1.38
CA ARG A 79 11.78 -9.74 2.70
C ARG A 79 11.24 -11.17 2.65
N ALA A 80 10.14 -11.40 1.94
CA ALA A 80 9.57 -12.74 1.77
C ALA A 80 10.53 -13.67 1.00
N ASN A 81 11.15 -13.17 -0.07
CA ASN A 81 12.14 -13.93 -0.84
C ASN A 81 13.40 -14.26 -0.02
N GLN A 82 13.91 -13.29 0.74
CA GLN A 82 15.06 -13.49 1.64
C GLN A 82 14.77 -14.55 2.71
N ARG A 83 13.60 -14.50 3.34
CA ARG A 83 13.15 -15.52 4.32
C ARG A 83 13.01 -16.91 3.70
N ALA A 84 12.67 -16.98 2.42
CA ALA A 84 12.54 -18.22 1.67
C ALA A 84 13.86 -18.72 1.07
N GLY A 85 14.96 -17.97 1.20
CA GLY A 85 16.28 -18.35 0.69
C GLY A 85 16.49 -18.10 -0.81
N TYR A 86 15.65 -17.30 -1.47
CA TYR A 86 15.85 -16.94 -2.86
C TYR A 86 16.93 -15.84 -2.98
N PRO A 87 17.89 -15.98 -3.92
CA PRO A 87 18.81 -14.90 -4.26
C PRO A 87 18.05 -13.75 -4.92
N PHE A 88 18.54 -12.52 -4.70
CA PHE A 88 17.90 -11.24 -5.03
C PHE A 88 17.25 -11.22 -6.42
#